data_AF-A0A368HBG5-F1
#
_entry.id   AF-A0A368HBG5-F1
#
_cell.length_a   1.000
_cell.length_b   1.000
_cell.length_c   1.000
_cell.angle_alpha   90.00
_cell.angle_beta   90.00
_cell.angle_gamma   90.00
#
_symmetry.space_group_name_H-M   'P 1'
#
loop_
_entity.id
_entity.type
_entity.pdbx_description
1 polymer ?
#
loop_
_entity_poly.entity_id
_entity_poly.type
_entity_poly.pdbx_seq_one_letter_code
_entity_poly.pdbx_strand_id
1 'polypeptide(L)'
;MVTYAIGATMIFHGYVDAVDTVVSATSANFAGWAVIFASAAFGDFVRSHFAAQALYSIIDSCEKVEGGETPVIEGSVRVQKVDFSYPSRPDVKVARNLNLIAQNGQAVALVGASGCGKSTVIQLLERFYDPDSGNIVSKKRY
;
A
#
# COMPACT_ATOMS: atom_id res chain seq x y z
N MET A 1 -5.19 30.78 -39.68
CA MET A 1 -4.70 31.67 -40.77
C MET A 1 -4.70 30.99 -42.13
N VAL A 2 -4.12 29.79 -42.28
CA VAL A 2 -4.11 29.06 -43.57
C VAL A 2 -5.51 28.75 -44.10
N THR A 3 -6.47 28.37 -43.23
CA THR A 3 -7.85 28.05 -43.62
C THR A 3 -8.58 29.25 -44.24
N TYR A 4 -8.41 30.45 -43.69
CA TYR A 4 -9.00 31.68 -44.24
C TYR A 4 -8.34 32.09 -45.57
N ALA A 5 -7.04 31.87 -45.73
CA ALA A 5 -6.34 32.17 -46.98
C ALA A 5 -6.80 31.26 -48.14
N ILE A 6 -6.90 29.95 -47.89
CA ILE A 6 -7.43 28.99 -48.87
C ILE A 6 -8.91 29.28 -49.17
N GLY A 7 -9.70 29.56 -48.13
CA GLY A 7 -11.10 29.96 -48.28
C GLY A 7 -11.28 31.20 -49.14
N ALA A 8 -10.45 32.23 -48.96
CA ALA A 8 -10.46 33.41 -49.81
C ALA A 8 -10.19 33.07 -51.29
N THR A 9 -9.20 32.22 -51.58
CA THR A 9 -8.91 31.76 -52.96
C THR A 9 -10.09 30.99 -53.57
N MET A 10 -10.80 30.18 -52.77
CA MET A 10 -11.98 29.43 -53.21
C MET A 10 -13.18 30.33 -53.51
N ILE A 11 -13.36 31.39 -52.72
CA ILE A 11 -14.39 32.42 -52.97
C ILE A 11 -14.08 33.16 -54.29
N PHE A 12 -12.82 33.55 -54.53
CA PHE A 12 -12.43 34.23 -55.76
C PHE A 12 -12.70 33.42 -57.05
N HIS A 13 -12.65 32.09 -56.98
CA HIS A 13 -12.95 31.21 -58.10
C HIS A 13 -14.44 30.78 -58.15
N GLY A 14 -15.28 31.27 -57.24
CA GLY A 14 -16.72 30.99 -57.21
C GLY A 14 -17.10 29.59 -56.72
N TYR A 15 -16.19 28.86 -56.07
CA TYR A 15 -16.47 27.50 -55.61
C TYR A 15 -17.25 27.43 -54.29
N VAL A 16 -17.11 28.44 -53.42
CA VAL A 16 -17.66 28.42 -52.05
C VAL A 16 -18.09 29.83 -51.65
N ASP A 17 -19.16 29.94 -50.86
CA ASP A 17 -19.63 31.22 -50.32
C ASP A 17 -18.80 31.68 -49.10
N ALA A 18 -18.81 32.98 -48.84
CA ALA A 18 -18.08 33.60 -47.75
C ALA A 18 -18.58 33.13 -46.38
N VAL A 19 -19.90 32.93 -46.25
CA VAL A 19 -20.52 32.47 -44.99
C VAL A 19 -20.04 31.08 -44.61
N ASP A 20 -20.03 30.13 -45.54
CA ASP A 20 -19.60 28.74 -45.30
C ASP A 20 -18.12 28.65 -44.91
N THR A 21 -17.29 29.51 -45.50
CA THR A 21 -15.86 29.62 -45.16
C THR A 21 -15.67 30.11 -43.72
N VAL A 22 -16.46 31.09 -43.28
CA VAL A 22 -16.39 31.62 -41.92
C VAL A 22 -16.92 30.62 -40.89
N VAL A 23 -18.02 29.92 -41.20
CA VAL A 23 -18.62 28.93 -40.32
C VAL A 23 -17.71 27.71 -40.13
N SER A 24 -17.12 27.19 -41.21
CA SER A 24 -16.15 26.08 -41.14
C SER A 24 -14.88 26.47 -40.38
N ALA A 25 -14.34 27.67 -40.59
CA ALA A 25 -13.17 28.13 -39.86
C ALA A 25 -13.46 28.37 -38.37
N THR A 26 -14.62 28.93 -38.04
CA THR A 26 -15.02 29.18 -36.64
C THR A 26 -15.27 27.88 -35.89
N SER A 27 -16.00 26.93 -36.49
CA SER A 27 -16.24 25.62 -35.88
C SER A 27 -14.96 24.82 -35.64
N ALA A 28 -14.00 24.86 -36.58
CA ALA A 28 -12.70 24.24 -36.41
C ALA A 28 -11.90 24.85 -35.23
N ASN A 29 -11.98 26.17 -35.05
CA ASN A 29 -11.37 26.83 -33.88
C ASN A 29 -12.03 26.38 -32.58
N PHE A 30 -13.36 26.35 -32.51
CA PHE A 30 -14.06 25.87 -31.31
C PHE A 30 -13.71 24.43 -30.95
N ALA A 31 -13.59 23.54 -31.95
CA ALA A 31 -13.15 22.17 -31.74
C ALA A 31 -11.73 22.10 -31.16
N GLY A 32 -10.79 22.92 -31.68
CA GLY A 32 -9.42 22.99 -31.15
C GLY A 32 -9.37 23.49 -29.70
N TRP A 33 -10.13 24.53 -29.38
CA TRP A 33 -10.22 25.03 -28.00
C TRP A 33 -10.81 24.01 -27.03
N ALA A 34 -11.80 23.23 -27.44
CA ALA A 34 -12.37 22.17 -26.61
C ALA A 34 -11.33 21.11 -26.21
N VAL A 35 -10.44 20.72 -27.14
CA VAL A 35 -9.35 19.78 -26.87
C VAL A 35 -8.34 20.37 -25.88
N ILE A 36 -7.98 21.65 -26.02
CA ILE A 36 -7.04 22.33 -25.11
C ILE A 36 -7.60 22.36 -23.68
N PHE A 37 -8.88 22.73 -23.52
CA PHE A 37 -9.53 22.73 -22.21
C PHE A 37 -9.63 21.33 -21.61
N ALA A 38 -9.97 20.30 -22.40
CA ALA A 38 -9.99 18.92 -21.93
C ALA A 38 -8.59 18.42 -21.52
N SER A 39 -7.55 18.81 -22.26
CA SER A 39 -6.17 18.43 -21.98
C SER A 39 -5.65 19.00 -20.67
N ALA A 40 -6.18 20.13 -20.19
CA ALA A 40 -5.76 20.72 -18.92
C ALA A 40 -6.04 19.79 -17.72
N ALA A 41 -7.12 19.00 -17.78
CA ALA A 41 -7.49 18.06 -16.72
C ALA A 41 -6.75 16.71 -16.81
N PHE A 42 -6.10 16.42 -17.94
CA PHE A 42 -5.48 15.11 -18.18
C PHE A 42 -4.34 14.82 -17.20
N GLY A 43 -3.51 15.82 -16.90
CA GLY A 43 -2.41 15.68 -15.95
C GLY A 43 -2.87 15.32 -14.54
N ASP A 44 -3.94 15.97 -14.06
CA ASP A 44 -4.52 15.70 -12.74
C ASP A 44 -5.19 14.33 -12.67
N PHE A 45 -5.84 13.90 -13.76
CA PHE A 45 -6.43 12.56 -13.87
C PHE A 45 -5.36 11.45 -13.76
N VAL A 46 -4.24 11.60 -14.47
CA VAL A 46 -3.15 10.61 -14.39
C VAL A 46 -2.56 10.56 -12.98
N ARG A 47 -2.35 11.72 -12.34
CA ARG A 47 -1.84 11.81 -10.96
C ARG A 47 -2.79 11.17 -9.95
N SER A 48 -4.10 11.43 -10.06
CA SER A 48 -5.10 10.88 -9.15
C SER A 48 -5.23 9.36 -9.30
N HIS A 49 -5.08 8.83 -10.51
CA HIS A 49 -5.07 7.38 -10.76
C HIS A 49 -3.94 6.67 -10.01
N PHE A 50 -2.70 7.18 -10.09
CA PHE A 50 -1.57 6.60 -9.36
C PHE A 50 -1.71 6.72 -7.83
N ALA A 51 -2.23 7.86 -7.35
CA ALA A 51 -2.50 8.04 -5.93
C ALA A 51 -3.56 7.04 -5.42
N ALA A 52 -4.64 6.84 -6.17
CA ALA A 52 -5.67 5.86 -5.87
C ALA A 52 -5.09 4.43 -5.88
N GLN A 53 -4.27 4.08 -6.87
CA GLN A 53 -3.61 2.77 -6.94
C GLN A 53 -2.77 2.47 -5.69
N ALA A 54 -1.98 3.44 -5.22
CA ALA A 54 -1.21 3.31 -4.00
C ALA A 54 -2.10 3.11 -2.76
N LEU A 55 -3.20 3.85 -2.67
CA LEU A 55 -4.17 3.70 -1.58
C LEU A 55 -4.83 2.31 -1.59
N TYR A 56 -5.30 1.86 -2.76
CA TYR A 56 -5.90 0.53 -2.90
C TYR A 56 -4.91 -0.59 -2.56
N SER A 57 -3.63 -0.44 -2.93
CA SER A 57 -2.62 -1.44 -2.58
C SER A 57 -2.47 -1.65 -1.07
N ILE A 58 -2.63 -0.60 -0.26
CA ILE A 58 -2.57 -0.70 1.19
C ILE A 58 -3.84 -1.33 1.74
N ILE A 59 -5.01 -0.86 1.28
CA ILE A 59 -6.32 -1.37 1.71
C ILE A 59 -6.44 -2.87 1.45
N ASP A 60 -6.02 -3.32 0.27
CA ASP A 60 -6.10 -4.73 -0.14
C ASP A 60 -5.01 -5.60 0.51
N SER A 61 -3.92 -5.00 1.00
CA SER A 61 -2.80 -5.72 1.66
C SER A 61 -3.03 -6.06 3.13
N CYS A 62 -4.05 -5.49 3.78
CA CYS A 62 -4.36 -5.82 5.16
C CYS A 62 -4.93 -7.25 5.25
N GLU A 63 -4.05 -8.22 5.52
CA GLU A 63 -4.49 -9.49 6.07
C GLU A 63 -5.34 -9.22 7.31
N LYS A 64 -6.54 -9.80 7.34
CA LYS A 64 -7.35 -9.80 8.57
C LYS A 64 -6.53 -10.54 9.62
N VAL A 65 -5.90 -9.79 10.53
CA VAL A 65 -5.64 -10.30 11.87
C VAL A 65 -7.03 -10.63 12.41
N GLU A 66 -7.45 -11.89 12.28
CA GLU A 66 -8.73 -12.32 12.81
C GLU A 66 -8.72 -11.97 14.28
N GLY A 67 -9.59 -11.03 14.67
CA GLY A 67 -9.85 -10.73 16.07
C GLY A 67 -10.42 -11.99 16.69
N GLY A 68 -9.52 -12.83 17.21
CA GLY A 68 -9.89 -14.10 17.80
C GLY A 68 -10.68 -13.89 19.08
N GLU A 69 -11.40 -14.93 19.49
CA GLU A 69 -11.98 -15.01 20.83
C GLU A 69 -10.89 -14.70 21.87
N THR A 70 -11.22 -13.94 22.91
CA THR A 70 -10.32 -13.70 24.05
C THR A 70 -10.38 -14.92 24.97
N PRO A 71 -9.42 -15.86 24.90
CA PRO A 71 -9.50 -17.04 25.74
C PRO A 71 -9.20 -16.65 27.19
N VAL A 72 -9.88 -17.28 28.14
CA VAL A 72 -9.43 -17.25 29.53
C VAL A 72 -8.13 -18.04 29.60
N ILE A 73 -7.02 -17.35 29.86
CA ILE A 73 -5.70 -17.97 29.96
C ILE A 73 -5.39 -18.35 31.41
N GLU A 74 -4.72 -19.48 31.61
CA GLU A 74 -4.20 -19.89 32.92
C GLU A 74 -2.95 -19.10 33.29
N GLY A 75 -2.29 -18.43 32.33
CA GLY A 75 -1.08 -17.63 32.58
C GLY A 75 0.24 -18.41 32.55
N SER A 76 0.21 -19.72 32.29
CA SER A 76 1.42 -20.49 31.98
C SER A 76 1.79 -20.37 30.51
N VAL A 77 3.07 -20.08 30.23
CA VAL A 77 3.62 -19.85 28.89
C VAL A 77 4.82 -20.75 28.64
N ARG A 78 4.89 -21.32 27.44
CA ARG A 78 5.98 -22.19 27.01
C ARG A 78 6.44 -21.84 25.60
N VAL A 79 7.73 -21.56 25.47
CA VAL A 79 8.45 -21.31 24.21
C VAL A 79 9.33 -22.54 23.95
N GLN A 80 9.18 -23.17 22.78
CA GLN A 80 9.93 -24.38 22.43
C GLN A 80 10.63 -24.24 21.09
N LYS A 81 11.95 -24.41 21.12
CA LYS A 81 12.83 -24.43 19.95
C LYS A 81 12.57 -23.27 18.98
N VAL A 82 12.33 -22.09 19.53
CA VAL A 82 11.98 -20.92 18.71
C VAL A 82 13.21 -20.34 18.06
N ASP A 83 13.15 -20.25 16.73
CA ASP A 83 14.08 -19.51 15.90
C ASP A 83 13.38 -18.27 15.34
N PHE A 84 14.08 -17.13 15.34
CA PHE A 84 13.50 -15.88 14.86
C PHE A 84 14.56 -14.92 14.31
N SER A 85 14.25 -14.34 13.15
CA SER A 85 14.87 -13.18 12.53
C SER A 85 13.82 -12.09 12.28
N TYR A 86 14.18 -10.83 12.45
CA TYR A 86 13.27 -9.75 12.07
C TYR A 86 13.11 -9.69 10.55
N PRO A 87 11.90 -9.41 10.02
CA PRO A 87 11.69 -9.26 8.57
C PRO A 87 12.56 -8.19 7.92
N SER A 88 12.93 -7.15 8.67
CA SER A 88 13.82 -6.08 8.21
C SER A 88 15.30 -6.51 8.09
N ARG A 89 15.69 -7.63 8.72
CA ARG A 89 17.05 -8.18 8.75
C ARG A 89 17.02 -9.73 8.78
N PRO A 90 16.60 -10.38 7.69
CA PRO A 90 16.40 -11.84 7.67
C PRO A 90 17.69 -12.63 7.93
N ASP A 91 18.84 -12.09 7.52
CA ASP A 91 20.16 -12.73 7.68
C ASP A 91 20.64 -12.78 9.14
N VAL A 92 20.05 -11.98 10.02
CA VAL A 92 20.49 -11.86 11.43
C VAL A 92 19.50 -12.58 12.34
N LYS A 93 19.87 -13.81 12.71
CA LYS A 93 19.09 -14.65 13.63
C LYS A 93 19.22 -14.15 15.07
N VAL A 94 18.14 -13.57 15.60
CA VAL A 94 18.05 -12.97 16.94
C VAL A 94 17.80 -14.04 18.00
N ALA A 95 16.88 -14.96 17.76
CA ALA A 95 16.64 -16.13 18.62
C ALA A 95 17.11 -17.39 17.91
N ARG A 96 17.93 -18.20 18.60
CA ARG A 96 18.44 -19.48 18.10
C ARG A 96 18.03 -20.58 19.06
N ASN A 97 17.06 -21.39 18.69
CA ASN A 97 16.54 -22.50 19.50
C ASN A 97 16.21 -22.05 20.94
N LEU A 98 15.43 -20.96 21.06
CA LEU A 98 15.02 -20.42 22.34
C LEU A 98 14.03 -21.36 23.02
N ASN A 99 14.30 -21.71 24.28
CA ASN A 99 13.43 -22.51 25.12
C ASN A 99 13.20 -21.77 26.45
N LEU A 100 11.94 -21.49 26.77
CA LEU A 100 11.55 -20.77 27.98
C LEU A 100 10.25 -21.34 28.54
N ILE A 101 10.16 -21.49 29.85
CA ILE A 101 8.95 -21.92 30.54
C ILE A 101 8.70 -20.94 31.68
N ALA A 102 7.52 -20.33 31.70
CA ALA A 102 7.02 -19.52 32.80
C ALA A 102 5.72 -20.13 33.31
N GLN A 103 5.67 -20.50 34.59
CA GLN A 103 4.48 -21.07 35.20
C GLN A 103 3.54 -19.97 35.71
N ASN A 104 2.26 -20.30 35.87
CA ASN A 104 1.30 -19.38 36.49
C ASN A 104 1.81 -18.96 37.89
N GLY A 105 1.81 -17.65 38.14
CA GLY A 105 2.26 -17.04 39.39
C GLY A 105 3.78 -16.92 39.51
N GLN A 106 4.55 -17.41 38.54
CA GLN A 106 6.00 -17.31 38.54
C GLN A 106 6.45 -16.00 37.87
N ALA A 107 7.28 -15.23 38.57
CA ALA A 107 8.01 -14.12 37.98
C ALA A 107 9.32 -14.62 37.35
N VAL A 108 9.51 -14.34 36.06
CA VAL A 108 10.76 -14.67 35.33
C VAL A 108 11.39 -13.38 34.84
N ALA A 109 12.66 -13.17 35.17
CA ALA A 109 13.44 -12.03 34.69
C ALA A 109 14.32 -12.46 33.51
N LEU A 110 14.21 -11.72 32.39
CA LEU A 110 15.11 -11.87 31.24
C LEU A 110 16.30 -10.91 31.41
N VAL A 111 17.49 -11.47 31.61
CA VAL A 111 18.74 -10.70 31.80
C VAL A 111 19.75 -11.02 30.69
N GLY A 112 20.55 -10.03 30.31
CA GLY A 112 21.56 -10.17 29.26
C GLY A 112 22.00 -8.82 28.69
N ALA A 113 23.09 -8.84 27.92
CA ALA A 113 23.66 -7.64 27.30
C ALA A 113 22.67 -6.90 26.36
N SER A 114 22.92 -5.62 26.10
CA SER A 114 22.12 -4.87 25.11
C SER A 114 22.16 -5.57 23.75
N GLY A 115 21.01 -5.67 23.08
CA GLY A 115 20.90 -6.31 21.76
C GLY A 115 20.78 -7.84 21.74
N CYS A 116 20.78 -8.53 22.90
CA CYS A 116 20.69 -10.00 22.93
C CYS A 116 19.27 -10.58 22.69
N GLY A 117 18.30 -9.76 22.27
CA GLY A 117 16.95 -10.23 21.93
C GLY A 117 15.92 -10.29 23.07
N LYS A 118 16.19 -9.72 24.27
CA LYS A 118 15.23 -9.73 25.40
C LYS A 118 13.86 -9.14 25.02
N SER A 119 13.85 -7.93 24.46
CA SER A 119 12.62 -7.27 24.02
C SER A 119 11.96 -8.04 22.88
N THR A 120 12.74 -8.73 22.04
CA THR A 120 12.24 -9.61 20.99
C THR A 120 11.44 -10.78 21.55
N VAL A 121 11.87 -11.39 22.67
CA VAL A 121 11.10 -12.44 23.34
C VAL A 121 9.73 -11.93 23.77
N ILE A 122 9.67 -10.71 24.32
CA ILE A 122 8.39 -10.09 24.73
C ILE A 122 7.49 -9.87 23.51
N GLN A 123 8.04 -9.34 22.41
CA GLN A 123 7.29 -9.11 21.16
C GLN A 123 6.75 -10.41 20.54
N LEU A 124 7.49 -11.51 20.65
CA LEU A 124 7.04 -12.83 20.22
C LEU A 124 5.91 -13.38 21.11
N LEU A 125 5.97 -13.14 22.42
CA LEU A 125 4.91 -13.54 23.37
C LEU A 125 3.63 -12.74 23.17
N GLU A 126 3.75 -11.46 22.84
CA GLU A 126 2.64 -10.56 22.49
C GLU A 126 2.12 -10.82 21.06
N ARG A 127 2.78 -11.72 20.32
CA ARG A 127 2.45 -12.08 18.94
C ARG A 127 2.47 -10.88 17.97
N PHE A 128 3.36 -9.91 18.22
CA PHE A 128 3.67 -8.87 17.24
C PHE A 128 4.46 -9.40 16.03
N TYR A 129 5.15 -10.53 16.23
CA TYR A 129 5.80 -11.29 15.17
C TYR A 129 5.51 -12.78 15.41
N ASP A 130 5.38 -13.54 14.33
CA ASP A 130 5.39 -14.99 14.40
C ASP A 130 6.84 -15.51 14.29
N PRO A 131 7.20 -16.60 14.97
CA PRO A 131 8.54 -17.19 14.88
C PRO A 131 8.76 -17.88 13.52
N ASP A 132 10.01 -17.91 13.05
CA ASP A 132 10.37 -18.61 11.79
C ASP A 132 10.21 -20.12 11.93
N SER A 133 10.49 -20.65 13.13
CA SER A 133 10.22 -22.04 13.49
C SER A 133 10.09 -22.20 15.00
N GLY A 134 9.54 -23.35 15.43
CA GLY A 134 9.22 -23.62 16.83
C GLY A 134 7.79 -23.18 17.18
N ASN A 135 7.44 -23.27 18.46
CA ASN A 135 6.09 -22.97 18.92
C ASN A 135 6.09 -22.18 20.23
N ILE A 136 5.14 -21.25 20.35
CA ILE A 136 4.82 -20.51 21.57
C ILE A 136 3.39 -20.90 21.97
N VAL A 137 3.24 -21.47 23.17
CA VAL A 137 1.95 -22.00 23.65
C VAL A 137 1.62 -21.38 24.99
N SER A 138 0.41 -20.83 25.11
CA SER A 138 -0.22 -20.48 26.38
C SER A 138 -1.25 -21.54 26.76
N LYS A 139 -1.33 -21.91 28.04
CA LYS A 139 -2.39 -22.82 28.51
C LYS A 139 -3.73 -22.06 28.61
N LYS A 140 -4.76 -22.60 27.95
CA LYS A 140 -6.15 -22.16 28.14
C LYS A 140 -6.71 -22.73 29.44
N ARG A 141 -7.47 -21.91 30.16
CA ARG A 141 -8.28 -22.33 31.31
C ARG A 141 -9.63 -22.82 30.77
N TYR A 142 -9.89 -24.12 30.90
CA TYR A 142 -11.20 -24.71 30.58
C TYR A 142 -12.25 -24.31 31.62
#